data_AF-A0A1I8BMV0-F1
#
_entry.id   AF-A0A1I8BMV0-F1
#
_cell.length_a   1.000
_cell.length_b   1.000
_cell.length_c   1.000
_cell.angle_alpha   90.00
_cell.angle_beta   90.00
_cell.angle_gamma   90.00
#
_symmetry.space_group_name_H-M   'P 1'
#
loop_
_entity.id
_entity.type
_entity.pdbx_description
1 polymer ?
#
loop_
_entity_poly.entity_id
_entity_poly.type
_entity_poly.pdbx_seq_one_letter_code
_entity_poly.pdbx_strand_id
1 'polypeptide(L)'
;MVRRLIPRQFTHYRPNKNKNILPSFPTTSINSTESNNLIVKKKRWGQQDPSLNRTFANRCAHLTTINHNTETVGIAKLTLPPKAIVNPRVTKLSKLPLDAVEALGGILMESKVPSKQLQREADVLSNHLDQRHFPPSIVEFRQTRREILDEIFEENPAFCYEYNIYQNRPFIESQLAKLVQERLAVRRYNWKPLKFKDLRQATVYCLSRFGGHFAEMKRVLAEFDRNGFVPNKILDFGSGIGSSFWAAYERWGDSVQEYSLIDNDLSMRHFSIDLSRGRNYSDKGELISKNLFFRKEIFPSPKHTYDLVILHRTLIEMPSQEARKELIEKLWKRTNK
;
A
#
# COMPACT_ATOMS: atom_id res chain seq x y z
N MET A 1 7.87 -27.76 -12.51
CA MET A 1 7.90 -26.53 -13.35
C MET A 1 7.66 -25.24 -12.55
N VAL A 2 6.85 -25.26 -11.49
CA VAL A 2 6.47 -24.09 -10.65
C VAL A 2 7.64 -23.40 -9.92
N ARG A 3 8.63 -24.17 -9.41
CA ARG A 3 9.79 -23.62 -8.66
C ARG A 3 10.70 -22.67 -9.45
N ARG A 4 10.59 -22.61 -10.79
CA ARG A 4 11.35 -21.68 -11.65
C ARG A 4 10.56 -20.43 -12.07
N LEU A 5 9.27 -20.36 -11.75
CA LEU A 5 8.40 -19.25 -12.16
C LEU A 5 8.30 -18.16 -11.10
N ILE A 6 8.52 -18.46 -9.82
CA ILE A 6 8.60 -17.41 -8.79
C ILE A 6 9.94 -16.66 -8.99
N PRO A 7 9.93 -15.32 -9.17
CA PRO A 7 11.15 -14.57 -9.42
C PRO A 7 12.19 -14.81 -8.32
N ARG A 8 13.41 -15.19 -8.71
CA ARG A 8 14.60 -14.99 -7.85
C ARG A 8 14.91 -13.49 -7.84
N GLN A 9 14.19 -12.72 -7.03
CA GLN A 9 14.54 -11.31 -6.80
C GLN A 9 14.84 -11.09 -5.33
N PHE A 10 16.12 -11.24 -4.96
CA PHE A 10 16.74 -10.54 -3.85
C PHE A 10 18.24 -10.47 -4.09
N THR A 11 18.69 -9.50 -4.88
CA THR A 11 20.06 -8.98 -4.81
C THR A 11 20.08 -7.55 -5.36
N HIS A 12 20.57 -6.63 -4.53
CA HIS A 12 21.05 -5.26 -4.82
C HIS A 12 20.28 -4.14 -4.12
N TYR A 13 20.38 -4.14 -2.80
CA TYR A 13 20.54 -2.88 -2.07
C TYR A 13 22.05 -2.70 -1.79
N ARG A 14 22.72 -1.87 -2.61
CA ARG A 14 24.06 -1.35 -2.29
C ARG A 14 23.89 0.06 -1.72
N PRO A 15 24.17 0.31 -0.43
CA PRO A 15 24.21 1.67 0.08
C PRO A 15 25.45 2.37 -0.49
N ASN A 16 25.22 3.54 -1.11
CA ASN A 16 26.24 4.37 -1.72
C ASN A 16 27.18 4.92 -0.63
N LYS A 17 28.42 4.42 -0.57
CA LYS A 17 29.50 5.00 0.23
C LYS A 17 30.14 6.10 -0.59
N ASN A 18 29.80 7.36 -0.32
CA ASN A 18 30.72 8.48 -0.47
C ASN A 18 30.27 9.63 0.44
N LYS A 19 31.04 9.82 1.50
CA LYS A 19 31.07 11.03 2.32
C LYS A 19 32.09 12.00 1.70
N ASN A 20 31.91 13.27 2.07
CA ASN A 20 32.81 14.41 1.95
C ASN A 20 32.70 15.16 0.63
N ILE A 21 32.07 16.34 0.68
CA ILE A 21 32.68 17.65 0.44
C ILE A 21 31.66 18.68 0.97
N LEU A 22 32.03 19.42 2.02
CA LEU A 22 31.42 20.70 2.36
C LEU A 22 32.29 21.79 1.74
N PRO A 23 31.71 22.80 1.08
CA PRO A 23 32.33 24.11 1.02
C PRO A 23 31.58 25.08 1.95
N SER A 24 32.40 25.87 2.65
CA SER A 24 32.09 27.01 3.51
C SER A 24 31.20 28.07 2.86
N PHE A 25 30.30 28.66 3.64
CA PHE A 25 29.58 29.90 3.31
C PHE A 25 30.34 31.12 3.85
N PRO A 26 30.38 32.26 3.13
CA PRO A 26 30.66 33.55 3.74
C PRO A 26 29.37 34.17 4.30
N THR A 27 29.49 34.70 5.52
CA THR A 27 28.55 35.56 6.22
C THR A 27 28.42 36.93 5.57
N THR A 28 27.19 37.39 5.35
CA THR A 28 26.90 38.83 5.31
C THR A 28 25.50 39.10 5.87
N SER A 29 25.45 39.96 6.89
CA SER A 29 24.26 40.59 7.46
C SER A 29 23.73 41.70 6.55
N ILE A 30 22.41 41.90 6.47
CA ILE A 30 21.73 43.20 6.33
C ILE A 30 20.25 43.04 6.77
N ASN A 31 19.75 44.09 7.41
CA ASN A 31 18.45 44.25 8.06
C ASN A 31 17.25 44.47 7.11
N SER A 32 16.06 44.20 7.69
CA SER A 32 14.74 44.84 7.50
C SER A 32 14.04 44.77 6.13
N THR A 33 12.87 44.12 6.08
CA THR A 33 11.53 44.75 6.04
C THR A 33 10.44 43.70 5.83
N GLU A 34 9.30 43.91 6.49
CA GLU A 34 8.13 43.05 6.47
C GLU A 34 7.52 42.91 5.06
N SER A 35 7.21 41.68 4.66
CA SER A 35 6.16 41.41 3.68
C SER A 35 5.64 39.97 3.84
N ASN A 36 4.34 39.86 4.10
CA ASN A 36 3.62 38.60 4.20
C ASN A 36 3.68 37.86 2.85
N ASN A 37 4.49 36.80 2.77
CA ASN A 37 4.49 35.88 1.64
C ASN A 37 4.42 34.43 2.14
N LEU A 38 3.36 33.74 1.71
CA LEU A 38 3.17 32.30 1.84
C LEU A 38 4.29 31.55 1.10
N ILE A 39 5.34 31.17 1.82
CA ILE A 39 6.40 30.32 1.28
C ILE A 39 5.94 28.86 1.36
N VAL A 40 5.51 28.30 0.24
CA VAL A 40 5.43 26.85 0.03
C VAL A 40 6.87 26.31 0.06
N LYS A 41 7.35 25.90 1.24
CA LYS A 41 8.66 25.26 1.38
C LYS A 41 8.58 23.83 0.85
N LYS A 42 9.16 23.58 -0.33
CA LYS A 42 9.54 22.24 -0.81
C LYS A 42 10.43 21.58 0.26
N LYS A 43 9.90 20.63 1.04
CA LYS A 43 10.67 19.86 2.03
C LYS A 43 11.66 18.95 1.31
N ARG A 44 12.96 19.25 1.43
CA ARG A 44 14.05 18.31 1.14
C ARG A 44 14.02 17.17 2.17
N TRP A 45 14.31 15.96 1.72
CA TRP A 45 14.54 14.80 2.60
C TRP A 45 15.60 15.16 3.65
N GLY A 46 15.22 15.18 4.93
CA GLY A 46 16.13 15.40 6.06
C GLY A 46 15.81 16.57 7.01
N GLN A 47 14.81 17.43 6.73
CA GLN A 47 14.38 18.42 7.72
C GLN A 47 13.46 17.80 8.78
N GLN A 48 13.83 17.95 10.06
CA GLN A 48 13.01 17.57 11.20
C GLN A 48 11.71 18.40 11.20
N ASP A 49 10.58 17.73 11.41
CA ASP A 49 9.30 18.40 11.59
C ASP A 49 9.24 18.99 13.01
N PRO A 50 9.06 20.30 13.19
CA PRO A 50 8.99 20.92 14.51
C PRO A 50 7.78 20.45 15.34
N SER A 51 6.78 19.82 14.72
CA SER A 51 5.65 19.19 15.43
C SER A 51 5.99 17.84 16.10
N LEU A 52 7.20 17.31 15.86
CA LEU A 52 7.66 16.01 16.33
C LEU A 52 8.82 16.19 17.32
N ASN A 53 8.49 16.28 18.61
CA ASN A 53 9.49 16.23 19.67
C ASN A 53 9.88 14.77 19.94
N ARG A 54 11.18 14.49 19.79
CA ARG A 54 11.77 13.17 20.06
C ARG A 54 12.74 13.29 21.22
N THR A 55 12.43 12.62 22.32
CA THR A 55 13.38 12.48 23.44
C THR A 55 13.71 11.01 23.63
N PHE A 56 15.00 10.68 23.66
CA PHE A 56 15.49 9.34 23.93
C PHE A 56 16.18 9.34 25.30
N ALA A 57 15.59 8.64 26.27
CA ALA A 57 16.16 8.48 27.60
C ALA A 57 15.75 7.12 28.16
N ASN A 58 16.65 6.47 28.91
CA ASN A 58 16.36 5.21 29.63
C ASN A 58 15.69 4.13 28.77
N ARG A 59 16.23 3.87 27.56
CA ARG A 59 15.69 2.89 26.59
C ARG A 59 14.27 3.19 26.11
N CYS A 60 13.81 4.43 26.29
CA CYS A 60 12.49 4.85 25.93
C CYS A 60 12.58 6.02 24.95
N ALA A 61 12.03 5.84 23.75
CA ALA A 61 11.81 6.92 22.81
C ALA A 61 10.39 7.45 23.03
N HIS A 62 10.28 8.73 23.34
CA HIS A 62 9.00 9.43 23.36
C HIS A 62 8.85 10.14 22.02
N LEU A 63 7.75 9.83 21.33
CA LEU A 63 7.33 10.53 20.14
C LEU A 63 6.08 11.32 20.52
N THR A 64 6.23 12.62 20.67
CA THR A 64 5.10 13.51 20.86
C THR A 64 4.71 14.06 19.49
N THR A 65 3.50 13.74 19.04
CA THR A 65 2.91 14.27 17.81
C THR A 65 1.74 15.15 18.17
N ILE A 66 1.71 16.37 17.65
CA ILE A 66 0.57 17.26 17.80
C ILE A 66 -0.23 17.20 16.51
N ASN A 67 -1.51 16.83 16.59
CA ASN A 67 -2.40 16.92 15.45
C ASN A 67 -2.64 18.39 15.13
N HIS A 68 -2.20 18.83 13.95
CA HIS A 68 -2.29 20.24 13.56
C HIS A 68 -3.74 20.77 13.48
N ASN A 69 -4.72 19.91 13.21
CA ASN A 69 -6.10 20.35 13.02
C ASN A 69 -6.92 20.36 14.32
N THR A 70 -6.53 19.55 15.30
CA THR A 70 -7.29 19.37 16.56
C THR A 70 -6.50 19.79 17.79
N GLU A 71 -5.24 20.20 17.62
CA GLU A 71 -4.27 20.52 18.68
C GLU A 71 -4.05 19.38 19.69
N THR A 72 -4.55 18.18 19.40
CA THR A 72 -4.46 17.05 20.30
C THR A 72 -3.04 16.48 20.30
N VAL A 73 -2.52 16.25 21.50
CA VAL A 73 -1.18 15.70 21.71
C VAL A 73 -1.26 14.18 21.83
N GLY A 74 -0.72 13.46 20.85
CA GLY A 74 -0.49 12.03 20.92
C GLY A 74 0.94 11.75 21.41
N ILE A 75 1.07 10.97 22.48
CA ILE A 75 2.37 10.54 22.99
C ILE A 75 2.52 9.04 22.72
N ALA A 76 3.39 8.68 21.78
CA ALA A 76 3.78 7.29 21.57
C ALA A 76 5.07 7.00 22.34
N LYS A 77 4.99 6.09 23.30
CA LYS A 77 6.12 5.63 24.11
C LYS A 77 6.66 4.32 23.55
N LEU A 78 7.81 4.37 22.90
CA LEU A 78 8.50 3.18 22.38
C LEU A 78 9.58 2.76 23.40
N THR A 79 9.33 1.69 24.14
CA THR A 79 10.30 1.12 25.08
C THR A 79 11.08 0.01 24.38
N LEU A 80 12.40 0.17 24.28
CA LEU A 80 13.28 -0.90 23.82
C LEU A 80 13.39 -1.94 24.93
N PRO A 81 13.03 -3.22 24.68
CA PRO A 81 13.14 -4.26 25.69
C PRO A 81 14.60 -4.46 26.14
N PRO A 82 14.84 -4.91 27.39
CA PRO A 82 16.18 -5.01 27.98
C PRO A 82 17.17 -5.88 27.19
N LYS A 83 16.65 -6.88 26.47
CA LYS A 83 17.38 -7.64 25.46
C LYS A 83 17.28 -6.86 24.16
N ALA A 84 18.17 -5.89 23.99
CA ALA A 84 18.36 -5.21 22.72
C ALA A 84 18.44 -6.26 21.62
N ILE A 85 17.45 -6.21 20.71
CA ILE A 85 17.43 -6.73 19.35
C ILE A 85 18.60 -7.70 19.13
N VAL A 86 18.43 -8.97 19.49
CA VAL A 86 19.10 -10.01 18.70
C VAL A 86 18.59 -9.70 17.31
N ASN A 87 19.41 -9.08 16.45
CA ASN A 87 19.07 -8.80 15.06
C ASN A 87 18.27 -10.00 14.61
N PRO A 88 16.93 -9.90 14.44
CA PRO A 88 16.15 -11.07 14.09
C PRO A 88 16.77 -11.44 12.76
N ARG A 89 17.61 -12.48 12.77
CA ARG A 89 18.53 -12.78 11.67
C ARG A 89 17.64 -12.73 10.47
N VAL A 90 17.81 -11.73 9.59
CA VAL A 90 16.88 -11.51 8.49
C VAL A 90 16.75 -12.86 7.83
N THR A 91 15.61 -13.50 8.04
CA THR A 91 15.52 -14.93 7.85
C THR A 91 15.78 -15.17 6.37
N LYS A 92 16.58 -16.20 6.05
CA LYS A 92 16.78 -16.64 4.67
C LYS A 92 15.45 -16.56 3.93
N LEU A 93 15.48 -16.00 2.70
CA LEU A 93 14.40 -15.99 1.70
C LEU A 93 13.20 -16.84 2.12
N SER A 94 12.13 -16.18 2.58
CA SER A 94 10.90 -16.84 3.00
C SER A 94 10.38 -17.68 1.84
N LYS A 95 10.35 -19.00 2.03
CA LYS A 95 9.74 -19.92 1.07
C LYS A 95 8.23 -19.87 1.26
N LEU A 96 7.50 -19.78 0.15
CA LEU A 96 6.04 -19.91 0.17
C LEU A 96 5.63 -21.29 0.74
N PRO A 97 4.47 -21.39 1.41
CA PRO A 97 3.94 -22.66 1.91
C PRO A 97 3.76 -23.66 0.76
N LEU A 98 4.09 -24.94 1.02
CA LEU A 98 4.05 -25.97 -0.02
C LEU A 98 2.65 -26.12 -0.61
N ASP A 99 1.62 -26.17 0.23
CA ASP A 99 0.22 -26.26 -0.18
C ASP A 99 -0.17 -25.13 -1.14
N ALA A 100 0.21 -23.88 -0.83
CA ALA A 100 -0.06 -22.74 -1.69
C ALA A 100 0.65 -22.85 -3.05
N VAL A 101 1.88 -23.39 -3.07
CA VAL A 101 2.64 -23.63 -4.30
C VAL A 101 2.02 -24.74 -5.15
N GLU A 102 1.49 -25.79 -4.51
CA GLU A 102 0.80 -26.88 -5.19
C GLU A 102 -0.52 -26.42 -5.82
N ALA A 103 -1.34 -25.68 -5.07
CA ALA A 103 -2.57 -25.07 -5.59
C ALA A 103 -2.27 -24.13 -6.77
N LEU A 104 -1.28 -23.24 -6.63
CA LEU A 104 -0.85 -22.37 -7.72
C LEU A 104 -0.39 -23.18 -8.94
N GLY A 105 0.29 -24.30 -8.72
CA GLY A 105 0.65 -25.24 -9.79
C GLY A 105 -0.55 -25.76 -10.56
N GLY A 106 -1.60 -26.19 -9.84
CA GLY A 106 -2.86 -26.63 -10.43
C GLY A 106 -3.57 -25.52 -11.21
N ILE A 107 -3.68 -24.32 -10.63
CA ILE A 107 -4.31 -23.15 -11.29
C ILE A 107 -3.59 -22.82 -12.61
N LEU A 108 -2.25 -22.86 -12.61
CA LEU A 108 -1.46 -22.60 -13.82
C LEU A 108 -1.71 -23.66 -14.90
N MET A 109 -1.86 -24.93 -14.54
CA MET A 109 -2.18 -25.99 -15.49
C MET A 109 -3.59 -25.83 -16.08
N GLU A 110 -4.57 -25.44 -15.27
CA GLU A 110 -5.95 -25.23 -15.72
C GLU A 110 -6.12 -24.00 -16.61
N SER A 111 -5.28 -22.97 -16.42
CA SER A 111 -5.35 -21.73 -17.19
C SER A 111 -5.21 -21.92 -18.71
N LYS A 112 -4.59 -23.03 -19.16
CA LYS A 112 -4.21 -23.30 -20.57
C LYS A 112 -3.36 -22.20 -21.21
N VAL A 113 -2.86 -21.23 -20.44
CA VAL A 113 -1.95 -20.18 -20.91
C VAL A 113 -0.51 -20.65 -20.66
N PRO A 114 0.41 -20.48 -21.63
CA PRO A 114 1.82 -20.84 -21.42
C PRO A 114 2.39 -20.11 -20.19
N SER A 115 3.03 -20.85 -19.26
CA SER A 115 3.50 -20.26 -18.01
C SER A 115 4.52 -19.12 -18.22
N LYS A 116 5.30 -19.17 -19.31
CA LYS A 116 6.23 -18.10 -19.69
C LYS A 116 5.52 -16.81 -20.12
N GLN A 117 4.29 -16.91 -20.63
CA GLN A 117 3.48 -15.75 -20.94
C GLN A 117 2.92 -15.13 -19.67
N LEU A 118 2.33 -15.94 -18.78
CA LEU A 118 1.85 -15.46 -17.47
C LEU A 118 2.96 -14.80 -16.66
N GLN A 119 4.18 -15.35 -16.69
CA GLN A 119 5.32 -14.75 -16.02
C GLN A 119 5.70 -13.39 -16.61
N ARG A 120 5.71 -13.26 -17.95
CA ARG A 120 5.98 -11.96 -18.60
C ARG A 120 4.94 -10.91 -18.24
N GLU A 121 3.66 -11.31 -18.22
CA GLU A 121 2.57 -10.44 -17.77
C GLU A 121 2.73 -10.04 -16.29
N ALA A 122 3.19 -10.97 -15.45
CA ALA A 122 3.44 -10.71 -14.03
C ALA A 122 4.60 -9.74 -13.81
N ASP A 123 5.68 -9.86 -14.60
CA ASP A 123 6.83 -8.95 -14.52
C ASP A 123 6.42 -7.51 -14.94
N VAL A 124 5.63 -7.38 -16.01
CA VAL A 124 5.06 -6.09 -16.44
C VAL A 124 4.14 -5.50 -15.38
N LEU A 125 3.25 -6.32 -14.82
CA LEU A 125 2.36 -5.89 -13.75
C LEU A 125 3.14 -5.48 -12.49
N SER A 126 4.20 -6.21 -12.14
CA SER A 126 5.05 -5.86 -10.99
C SER A 126 5.62 -4.46 -11.13
N ASN A 127 6.21 -4.14 -12.29
CA ASN A 127 6.75 -2.80 -12.55
C ASN A 127 5.68 -1.71 -12.43
N HIS A 128 4.46 -1.95 -12.96
CA HIS A 128 3.35 -1.02 -12.82
C HIS A 128 2.93 -0.82 -11.35
N LEU A 129 2.84 -1.92 -10.60
CA LEU A 129 2.45 -1.93 -9.20
C LEU A 129 3.50 -1.24 -8.29
N ASP A 130 4.80 -1.31 -8.63
CA ASP A 130 5.88 -0.64 -7.87
C ASP A 130 5.86 0.89 -8.04
N GLN A 131 5.27 1.39 -9.12
CA GLN A 131 5.07 2.81 -9.39
C GLN A 131 3.76 3.35 -8.80
N ARG A 132 2.99 2.53 -8.07
CA ARG A 132 1.73 3.00 -7.48
C ARG A 132 2.02 3.98 -6.35
N HIS A 133 1.23 5.05 -6.35
CA HIS A 133 1.23 6.07 -5.30
C HIS A 133 -0.20 6.34 -4.87
N PHE A 134 -0.37 6.94 -3.69
CA PHE A 134 -1.68 7.42 -3.27
C PHE A 134 -2.23 8.43 -4.28
N PRO A 135 -3.55 8.45 -4.50
CA PRO A 135 -4.16 9.50 -5.31
C PRO A 135 -3.89 10.87 -4.67
N PRO A 136 -3.66 11.91 -5.48
CA PRO A 136 -3.42 13.26 -4.98
C PRO A 136 -4.65 13.79 -4.25
N SER A 137 -4.43 14.67 -3.28
CA SER A 137 -5.51 15.39 -2.62
C SER A 137 -6.27 16.30 -3.60
N ILE A 138 -7.51 16.65 -3.26
CA ILE A 138 -8.31 17.59 -4.05
C ILE A 138 -7.63 18.97 -4.17
N VAL A 139 -6.93 19.40 -3.12
CA VAL A 139 -6.20 20.67 -3.08
C VAL A 139 -5.04 20.65 -4.06
N GLU A 140 -4.21 19.60 -4.00
CA GLU A 140 -3.13 19.40 -4.96
C GLU A 140 -3.69 19.33 -6.38
N PHE A 141 -4.78 18.58 -6.62
CA PHE A 141 -5.41 18.48 -7.93
C PHE A 141 -5.84 19.83 -8.49
N ARG A 142 -6.52 20.64 -7.69
CA ARG A 142 -6.92 22.01 -8.08
C ARG A 142 -5.71 22.88 -8.36
N GLN A 143 -4.67 22.79 -7.54
CA GLN A 143 -3.45 23.59 -7.71
C GLN A 143 -2.76 23.30 -9.04
N THR A 144 -2.49 22.03 -9.36
CA THR A 144 -1.85 21.70 -10.64
C THR A 144 -2.77 21.92 -11.84
N ARG A 145 -4.09 21.79 -11.68
CA ARG A 145 -5.02 22.18 -12.74
C ARG A 145 -4.89 23.67 -13.06
N ARG A 146 -4.76 24.54 -12.04
CA ARG A 146 -4.53 25.98 -12.24
C ARG A 146 -3.20 26.25 -12.92
N GLU A 147 -2.11 25.65 -12.43
CA GLU A 147 -0.78 25.80 -13.03
C GLU A 147 -0.78 25.42 -14.51
N ILE A 148 -1.47 24.34 -14.89
CA ILE A 148 -1.61 23.93 -16.29
C ILE A 148 -2.45 24.92 -17.10
N LEU A 149 -3.52 25.47 -16.53
CA LEU A 149 -4.35 26.48 -17.19
C LEU A 149 -3.54 27.75 -17.46
N ASP A 150 -2.80 28.21 -16.47
CA ASP A 150 -1.95 29.40 -16.55
C ASP A 150 -0.92 29.23 -17.68
N GLU A 151 -0.23 28.09 -17.73
CA GLU A 151 0.71 27.77 -18.81
C GLU A 151 0.06 27.70 -20.20
N ILE A 152 -1.12 27.09 -20.33
CA ILE A 152 -1.83 27.03 -21.62
C ILE A 152 -2.17 28.43 -22.12
N PHE A 153 -2.59 29.32 -21.21
CA PHE A 153 -2.90 30.71 -21.52
C PHE A 153 -1.65 31.54 -21.82
N GLU A 154 -0.53 31.30 -21.14
CA GLU A 154 0.77 31.90 -21.44
C GLU A 154 1.28 31.50 -22.82
N GLU A 155 1.17 30.21 -23.17
CA GLU A 155 1.58 29.69 -24.47
C GLU A 155 0.65 30.12 -25.62
N ASN A 156 -0.64 30.35 -25.33
CA ASN A 156 -1.65 30.72 -26.32
C ASN A 156 -2.52 31.90 -25.84
N PRO A 157 -2.01 33.14 -25.93
CA PRO A 157 -2.75 34.33 -25.48
C PRO A 157 -4.09 34.54 -26.20
N ALA A 158 -4.21 34.15 -27.47
CA ALA A 158 -5.45 34.17 -28.22
C ALA A 158 -6.53 33.27 -27.59
N PHE A 159 -6.11 32.12 -27.07
CA PHE A 159 -6.99 31.16 -26.41
C PHE A 159 -7.54 31.72 -25.08
N CYS A 160 -6.72 32.48 -24.34
CA CYS A 160 -7.14 33.23 -23.15
C CYS A 160 -8.15 34.34 -23.52
N TYR A 161 -7.89 35.09 -24.60
CA TYR A 161 -8.81 36.12 -25.07
C TYR A 161 -10.17 35.54 -25.49
N GLU A 162 -10.18 34.49 -26.29
CA GLU A 162 -11.40 33.78 -26.71
C GLU A 162 -12.18 33.18 -25.55
N TYR A 163 -11.49 32.65 -24.53
CA TYR A 163 -12.12 32.13 -23.30
C TYR A 163 -12.91 33.22 -22.55
N ASN A 164 -12.42 34.46 -22.55
CA ASN A 164 -13.08 35.58 -21.89
C ASN A 164 -14.29 36.14 -22.68
N ILE A 165 -14.47 35.74 -23.95
CA ILE A 165 -15.63 36.12 -24.76
C ILE A 165 -16.77 35.12 -24.55
N TYR A 166 -17.87 35.58 -23.94
CA TYR A 166 -19.01 34.74 -23.57
C TYR A 166 -19.61 33.91 -24.71
N GLN A 167 -19.62 34.41 -25.96
CA GLN A 167 -20.22 33.72 -27.10
C GLN A 167 -19.48 32.43 -27.50
N ASN A 168 -18.16 32.35 -27.30
CA ASN A 168 -17.35 31.18 -27.66
C ASN A 168 -17.01 30.28 -26.45
N ARG A 169 -17.37 30.72 -25.24
CA ARG A 169 -16.96 30.10 -23.98
C ARG A 169 -17.26 28.59 -23.89
N PRO A 170 -18.45 28.08 -24.23
CA PRO A 170 -18.72 26.64 -24.13
C PRO A 170 -17.83 25.78 -25.05
N PHE A 171 -17.54 26.27 -26.26
CA PHE A 171 -16.67 25.58 -27.21
C PHE A 171 -15.21 25.57 -26.75
N ILE A 172 -14.71 26.73 -26.30
CA ILE A 172 -13.35 26.88 -25.78
C ILE A 172 -13.18 26.09 -24.47
N GLU A 173 -14.18 26.05 -23.59
CA GLU A 173 -14.16 25.24 -22.36
C GLU A 173 -13.96 23.75 -22.65
N SER A 174 -14.60 23.23 -23.70
CA SER A 174 -14.43 21.82 -24.11
C SER A 174 -13.00 21.53 -24.60
N GLN A 175 -12.46 22.40 -25.47
CA GLN A 175 -11.08 22.28 -25.96
C GLN A 175 -10.06 22.40 -24.82
N LEU A 176 -10.26 23.38 -23.94
CA LEU A 176 -9.42 23.60 -22.76
C LEU A 176 -9.46 22.41 -21.81
N ALA A 177 -10.66 21.86 -21.55
CA ALA A 177 -10.81 20.69 -20.70
C ALA A 177 -10.01 19.50 -21.23
N LYS A 178 -10.03 19.28 -22.55
CA LYS A 178 -9.24 18.23 -23.21
C LYS A 178 -7.73 18.45 -23.05
N LEU A 179 -7.22 19.65 -23.37
CA LEU A 179 -5.79 19.98 -23.25
C LEU A 179 -5.29 19.88 -21.80
N VAL A 180 -6.08 20.39 -20.85
CA VAL A 180 -5.79 20.30 -19.42
C VAL A 180 -5.75 18.84 -18.98
N GLN A 181 -6.69 18.01 -19.44
CA GLN A 181 -6.72 16.59 -19.11
C GLN A 181 -5.50 15.83 -19.66
N GLU A 182 -5.09 16.14 -20.89
CA GLU A 182 -3.88 15.57 -21.51
C GLU A 182 -2.61 15.94 -20.72
N ARG A 183 -2.42 17.22 -20.38
CA ARG A 183 -1.27 17.67 -19.56
C ARG A 183 -1.31 17.12 -18.14
N LEU A 184 -2.49 17.02 -17.52
CA LEU A 184 -2.67 16.42 -16.21
C LEU A 184 -2.27 14.94 -16.21
N ALA A 185 -2.62 14.19 -17.27
CA ALA A 185 -2.30 12.78 -17.40
C ALA A 185 -0.79 12.51 -17.51
N VAL A 186 -0.02 13.47 -18.04
CA VAL A 186 1.45 13.39 -18.13
C VAL A 186 2.11 13.82 -16.81
N ARG A 187 1.64 14.92 -16.21
CA ARG A 187 2.25 15.49 -14.99
C ARG A 187 1.97 14.68 -13.74
N ARG A 188 0.91 13.88 -13.73
CA ARG A 188 0.44 13.19 -12.53
C ARG A 188 0.21 11.73 -12.77
N TYR A 189 0.45 10.97 -11.71
CA TYR A 189 0.01 9.59 -11.65
C TYR A 189 -1.53 9.53 -11.74
N ASN A 190 -2.03 9.00 -12.85
CA ASN A 190 -3.45 8.75 -13.06
C ASN A 190 -3.87 7.52 -12.26
N TRP A 191 -4.10 7.73 -10.96
CA TRP A 191 -4.53 6.67 -10.06
C TRP A 191 -5.84 6.05 -10.56
N LYS A 192 -5.83 4.73 -10.70
CA LYS A 192 -7.00 3.92 -11.02
C LYS A 192 -7.08 2.75 -10.06
N PRO A 193 -8.28 2.36 -9.57
CA PRO A 193 -8.44 1.17 -8.76
C PRO A 193 -7.93 -0.05 -9.53
N LEU A 194 -7.20 -0.94 -8.86
CA LEU A 194 -6.94 -2.27 -9.40
C LEU A 194 -8.26 -3.03 -9.53
N LYS A 195 -8.53 -3.58 -10.71
CA LYS A 195 -9.70 -4.39 -11.00
C LYS A 195 -9.28 -5.62 -11.77
N PHE A 196 -9.75 -6.78 -11.35
CA PHE A 196 -9.44 -8.05 -11.97
C PHE A 196 -10.72 -8.58 -12.62
N LYS A 197 -10.65 -8.77 -13.94
CA LYS A 197 -11.82 -9.19 -14.72
C LYS A 197 -12.04 -10.70 -14.69
N ASP A 198 -10.97 -11.45 -14.56
CA ASP A 198 -10.95 -12.90 -14.69
C ASP A 198 -9.86 -13.54 -13.82
N LEU A 199 -9.88 -14.87 -13.77
CA LEU A 199 -8.93 -15.67 -13.00
C LEU A 199 -7.49 -15.50 -13.51
N ARG A 200 -7.30 -15.21 -14.80
CA ARG A 200 -5.96 -15.00 -15.38
C ARG A 200 -5.32 -13.76 -14.79
N GLN A 201 -6.03 -12.63 -14.72
CA GLN A 201 -5.50 -11.41 -14.13
C GLN A 201 -5.18 -11.59 -12.64
N ALA A 202 -6.00 -12.33 -11.90
CA ALA A 202 -5.72 -12.70 -10.51
C ALA A 202 -4.47 -13.60 -10.40
N THR A 203 -4.29 -14.54 -11.33
CA THR A 203 -3.10 -15.41 -11.42
C THR A 203 -1.83 -14.60 -11.70
N VAL A 204 -1.90 -13.67 -12.65
CA VAL A 204 -0.79 -12.75 -12.97
C VAL A 204 -0.44 -11.89 -11.75
N TYR A 205 -1.44 -11.40 -11.02
CA TYR A 205 -1.22 -10.68 -9.77
C TYR A 205 -0.54 -11.54 -8.71
N CYS A 206 -1.00 -12.78 -8.52
CA CYS A 206 -0.37 -13.74 -7.62
C CYS A 206 1.10 -13.99 -7.96
N LEU A 207 1.42 -14.25 -9.22
CA LEU A 207 2.79 -14.44 -9.68
C LEU A 207 3.67 -13.20 -9.42
N SER A 208 3.11 -12.00 -9.55
CA SER A 208 3.84 -10.76 -9.33
C SER A 208 4.07 -10.43 -7.85
N ARG A 209 3.13 -10.77 -6.94
CA ARG A 209 3.13 -10.25 -5.56
C ARG A 209 3.21 -11.28 -4.45
N PHE A 210 2.82 -12.54 -4.68
CA PHE A 210 2.65 -13.51 -3.58
C PHE A 210 3.91 -13.69 -2.73
N GLY A 211 5.06 -13.92 -3.37
CA GLY A 211 6.34 -14.10 -2.66
C GLY A 211 6.70 -12.91 -1.77
N GLY A 212 6.59 -11.70 -2.31
CA GLY A 212 6.90 -10.47 -1.57
C GLY A 212 5.90 -10.22 -0.43
N HIS A 213 4.61 -10.30 -0.72
CA HIS A 213 3.55 -10.05 0.25
C HIS A 213 3.59 -11.04 1.42
N PHE A 214 3.79 -12.31 1.12
CA PHE A 214 3.96 -13.34 2.13
C PHE A 214 5.20 -13.10 2.99
N ALA A 215 6.35 -12.75 2.39
CA ALA A 215 7.58 -12.48 3.12
C ALA A 215 7.45 -11.26 4.04
N GLU A 216 6.79 -10.19 3.57
CA GLU A 216 6.47 -9.01 4.37
C GLU A 216 5.63 -9.39 5.59
N MET A 217 4.54 -10.15 5.39
CA MET A 217 3.64 -10.54 6.49
C MET A 217 4.28 -11.52 7.45
N LYS A 218 5.00 -12.51 6.95
CA LYS A 218 5.77 -13.42 7.81
C LYS A 218 6.75 -12.65 8.70
N ARG A 219 7.42 -11.63 8.16
CA ARG A 219 8.34 -10.78 8.92
C ARG A 219 7.60 -9.96 9.97
N VAL A 220 6.49 -9.31 9.63
CA VAL A 220 5.71 -8.48 10.57
C VAL A 220 5.13 -9.33 11.69
N LEU A 221 4.50 -10.45 11.36
CA LEU A 221 3.90 -11.35 12.36
C LEU A 221 4.96 -11.98 13.28
N ALA A 222 6.21 -12.08 12.85
CA ALA A 222 7.32 -12.53 13.69
C ALA A 222 7.61 -11.63 14.90
N GLU A 223 7.14 -10.38 14.90
CA GLU A 223 7.30 -9.50 16.06
C GLU A 223 6.48 -9.95 17.28
N PHE A 224 5.40 -10.73 17.06
CA PHE A 224 4.56 -11.30 18.13
C PHE A 224 5.21 -12.46 18.91
N ASP A 225 6.34 -13.01 18.44
CA ASP A 225 7.08 -14.02 19.22
C ASP A 225 7.57 -13.47 20.56
N ARG A 226 7.79 -12.16 20.64
CA ARG A 226 8.37 -11.53 21.83
C ARG A 226 7.41 -11.47 23.01
N ASN A 227 6.11 -11.45 22.73
CA ASN A 227 5.07 -11.36 23.76
C ASN A 227 4.17 -12.60 23.80
N GLY A 228 4.45 -13.62 22.98
CA GLY A 228 3.67 -14.85 22.93
C GLY A 228 2.23 -14.64 22.46
N PHE A 229 1.95 -13.56 21.72
CA PHE A 229 0.60 -13.25 21.26
C PHE A 229 0.11 -14.28 20.23
N VAL A 230 -1.09 -14.82 20.49
CA VAL A 230 -1.82 -15.73 19.61
C VAL A 230 -3.27 -15.22 19.52
N PRO A 231 -3.73 -14.75 18.34
CA PRO A 231 -5.10 -14.28 18.16
C PRO A 231 -6.08 -15.46 18.05
N ASN A 232 -7.28 -15.34 18.62
CA ASN A 232 -8.37 -16.29 18.37
C ASN A 232 -9.09 -15.97 17.06
N LYS A 233 -9.23 -14.67 16.73
CA LYS A 233 -9.91 -14.21 15.51
C LYS A 233 -9.06 -13.21 14.74
N ILE A 234 -8.90 -13.46 13.43
CA ILE A 234 -8.16 -12.60 12.51
C ILE A 234 -9.10 -12.10 11.40
N LEU A 235 -9.05 -10.80 11.12
CA LEU A 235 -9.64 -10.18 9.94
C LEU A 235 -8.54 -9.76 8.96
N ASP A 236 -8.57 -10.25 7.73
CA ASP A 236 -7.71 -9.80 6.63
C ASP A 236 -8.56 -9.01 5.63
N PHE A 237 -8.47 -7.68 5.69
CA PHE A 237 -9.28 -6.78 4.86
C PHE A 237 -8.52 -6.30 3.62
N GLY A 238 -9.13 -6.49 2.44
CA GLY A 238 -8.40 -6.40 1.17
C GLY A 238 -7.43 -7.57 1.02
N SER A 239 -7.86 -8.76 1.45
CA SER A 239 -7.03 -9.97 1.55
C SER A 239 -6.37 -10.39 0.24
N GLY A 240 -6.92 -9.98 -0.92
CA GLY A 240 -6.40 -10.30 -2.23
C GLY A 240 -6.23 -11.80 -2.42
N ILE A 241 -5.02 -12.20 -2.79
CA ILE A 241 -4.58 -13.61 -2.94
C ILE A 241 -4.37 -14.35 -1.60
N GLY A 242 -4.73 -13.74 -0.47
CA GLY A 242 -4.61 -14.37 0.86
C GLY A 242 -3.18 -14.46 1.39
N SER A 243 -2.27 -13.58 0.98
CA SER A 243 -0.86 -13.64 1.43
C SER A 243 -0.71 -13.50 2.95
N SER A 244 -1.49 -12.60 3.56
CA SER A 244 -1.50 -12.42 5.01
C SER A 244 -2.05 -13.65 5.72
N PHE A 245 -3.13 -14.25 5.18
CA PHE A 245 -3.66 -15.52 5.65
C PHE A 245 -2.59 -16.61 5.65
N TRP A 246 -1.90 -16.84 4.53
CA TRP A 246 -0.86 -17.88 4.45
C TRP A 246 0.26 -17.67 5.48
N ALA A 247 0.67 -16.42 5.71
CA ALA A 247 1.68 -16.10 6.72
C ALA A 247 1.16 -16.31 8.16
N ALA A 248 -0.11 -15.98 8.42
CA ALA A 248 -0.76 -16.18 9.71
C ALA A 248 -1.03 -17.66 9.99
N TYR A 249 -1.49 -18.41 8.99
CA TYR A 249 -1.77 -19.84 9.09
C TYR A 249 -0.49 -20.65 9.27
N GLU A 250 0.61 -20.32 8.58
CA GLU A 250 1.91 -20.96 8.87
C GLU A 250 2.34 -20.74 10.32
N ARG A 251 1.99 -19.58 10.90
CA ARG A 251 2.41 -19.20 12.25
C ARG A 251 1.55 -19.83 13.34
N TRP A 252 0.24 -19.72 13.22
CA TRP A 252 -0.71 -20.05 14.28
C TRP A 252 -1.60 -21.25 13.94
N GLY A 253 -1.68 -21.66 12.67
CA GLY A 253 -2.44 -22.84 12.25
C GLY A 253 -3.87 -22.83 12.78
N ASP A 254 -4.30 -23.97 13.33
CA ASP A 254 -5.65 -24.15 13.85
C ASP A 254 -5.86 -23.60 15.27
N SER A 255 -4.85 -22.96 15.88
CA SER A 255 -5.07 -22.23 17.15
C SER A 255 -5.96 -21.00 16.97
N VAL A 256 -6.02 -20.46 15.75
CA VAL A 256 -6.95 -19.39 15.38
C VAL A 256 -8.30 -20.03 15.01
N GLN A 257 -9.35 -19.60 15.70
CA GLN A 257 -10.71 -20.09 15.54
C GLN A 257 -11.44 -19.49 14.33
N GLU A 258 -11.02 -18.30 13.89
CA GLU A 258 -11.63 -17.62 12.75
C GLU A 258 -10.60 -16.82 11.94
N TYR A 259 -10.39 -17.21 10.68
CA TYR A 259 -9.75 -16.40 9.66
C TYR A 259 -10.82 -15.81 8.73
N SER A 260 -11.15 -14.54 8.89
CA SER A 260 -12.10 -13.83 8.01
C SER A 260 -11.34 -13.06 6.93
N LEU A 261 -11.40 -13.54 5.69
CA LEU A 261 -10.80 -12.89 4.52
C LEU A 261 -11.86 -12.11 3.77
N ILE A 262 -11.62 -10.81 3.58
CA ILE A 262 -12.53 -9.90 2.89
C ILE A 262 -11.81 -9.27 1.72
N ASP A 263 -12.38 -9.40 0.54
CA ASP A 263 -11.94 -8.68 -0.66
C ASP A 263 -13.15 -8.28 -1.50
N ASN A 264 -13.14 -7.09 -2.09
CA ASN A 264 -14.25 -6.60 -2.89
C ASN A 264 -14.24 -7.18 -4.31
N ASP A 265 -13.08 -7.59 -4.82
CA ASP A 265 -12.94 -8.14 -6.16
C ASP A 265 -13.30 -9.64 -6.19
N LEU A 266 -14.29 -9.99 -7.01
CA LEU A 266 -14.82 -11.35 -7.07
C LEU A 266 -13.80 -12.33 -7.65
N SER A 267 -13.07 -11.93 -8.70
CA SER A 267 -12.05 -12.77 -9.34
C SER A 267 -10.90 -13.04 -8.38
N MET A 268 -10.48 -12.04 -7.61
CA MET A 268 -9.45 -12.17 -6.59
C MET A 268 -9.90 -13.09 -5.45
N ARG A 269 -11.15 -12.96 -4.99
CA ARG A 269 -11.70 -13.85 -3.95
C ARG A 269 -11.79 -15.29 -4.41
N HIS A 270 -12.29 -15.54 -5.62
CA HIS A 270 -12.33 -16.90 -6.20
C HIS A 270 -10.93 -17.49 -6.32
N PHE A 271 -9.96 -16.70 -6.81
CA PHE A 271 -8.56 -17.11 -6.86
C PHE A 271 -8.01 -17.45 -5.47
N SER A 272 -8.34 -16.66 -4.44
CA SER A 272 -7.89 -16.89 -3.07
C SER A 272 -8.51 -18.16 -2.46
N ILE A 273 -9.78 -18.45 -2.75
CA ILE A 273 -10.45 -19.71 -2.41
C ILE A 273 -9.73 -20.88 -3.07
N ASP A 274 -9.48 -20.79 -4.37
CA ASP A 274 -8.77 -21.79 -5.16
C ASP A 274 -7.37 -22.06 -4.59
N LEU A 275 -6.61 -21.00 -4.33
CA LEU A 275 -5.29 -21.09 -3.72
C LEU A 275 -5.35 -21.78 -2.34
N SER A 276 -6.37 -21.45 -1.54
CA SER A 276 -6.56 -21.95 -0.17
C SER A 276 -7.01 -23.42 -0.09
N ARG A 277 -7.32 -24.07 -1.21
CA ARG A 277 -7.48 -25.54 -1.25
C ARG A 277 -6.16 -26.29 -1.11
N GLY A 278 -5.03 -25.61 -1.34
CA GLY A 278 -3.72 -26.22 -1.20
C GLY A 278 -3.54 -27.43 -2.12
N ARG A 279 -2.96 -28.50 -1.58
CA ARG A 279 -2.84 -29.80 -2.26
C ARG A 279 -4.17 -30.40 -2.76
N ASN A 280 -5.30 -30.01 -2.18
CA ASN A 280 -6.64 -30.50 -2.58
C ASN A 280 -7.22 -29.75 -3.79
N TYR A 281 -6.48 -28.80 -4.39
CA TYR A 281 -6.98 -28.01 -5.52
C TYR A 281 -7.45 -28.87 -6.69
N SER A 282 -6.65 -29.87 -7.10
CA SER A 282 -6.93 -30.72 -8.26
C SER A 282 -8.27 -31.45 -8.18
N ASP A 283 -8.64 -31.88 -6.97
CA ASP A 283 -9.89 -32.60 -6.71
C ASP A 283 -11.04 -31.65 -6.33
N LYS A 284 -10.81 -30.33 -6.39
CA LYS A 284 -11.72 -29.28 -5.89
C LYS A 284 -12.18 -29.56 -4.45
N GLY A 285 -11.28 -30.12 -3.64
CA GLY A 285 -11.57 -30.57 -2.28
C GLY A 285 -11.73 -29.44 -1.27
N GLU A 286 -11.72 -29.82 0.00
CA GLU A 286 -11.88 -28.89 1.12
C GLU A 286 -10.74 -27.87 1.21
N LEU A 287 -11.05 -26.71 1.82
CA LEU A 287 -10.07 -25.68 2.16
C LEU A 287 -9.04 -26.22 3.15
N ILE A 288 -7.86 -25.59 3.18
CA ILE A 288 -6.75 -26.00 4.06
C ILE A 288 -7.10 -25.95 5.56
N SER A 289 -8.07 -25.11 5.95
CA SER A 289 -8.58 -25.05 7.32
C SER A 289 -10.09 -24.84 7.32
N LYS A 290 -10.78 -25.49 8.27
CA LYS A 290 -12.23 -25.32 8.51
C LYS A 290 -12.57 -23.97 9.12
N ASN A 291 -11.58 -23.29 9.70
CA ASN A 291 -11.72 -21.97 10.34
C ASN A 291 -11.53 -20.81 9.35
N LEU A 292 -11.38 -21.11 8.05
CA LEU A 292 -11.18 -20.12 6.99
C LEU A 292 -12.51 -19.71 6.36
N PHE A 293 -12.85 -18.43 6.47
CA PHE A 293 -14.09 -17.85 5.97
C PHE A 293 -13.82 -16.73 4.96
N PHE A 294 -14.34 -16.87 3.76
CA PHE A 294 -14.35 -15.81 2.75
C PHE A 294 -15.64 -15.02 2.84
N ARG A 295 -15.54 -13.70 2.90
CA ARG A 295 -16.71 -12.80 3.01
C ARG A 295 -16.61 -11.67 2.01
N LYS A 296 -17.77 -11.17 1.61
CA LYS A 296 -17.88 -9.95 0.79
C LYS A 296 -17.69 -8.69 1.62
N GLU A 297 -18.23 -8.70 2.85
CA GLU A 297 -18.32 -7.53 3.70
C GLU A 297 -18.04 -7.92 5.15
N ILE A 298 -17.67 -6.92 5.96
CA ILE A 298 -17.45 -7.09 7.40
C ILE A 298 -18.79 -7.43 8.05
N PHE A 299 -18.78 -8.24 9.11
CA PHE A 299 -19.99 -8.55 9.88
C PHE A 299 -20.76 -7.27 10.26
N PRO A 300 -22.08 -7.19 10.01
CA PRO A 300 -22.85 -5.98 10.33
C PRO A 300 -22.79 -5.64 11.82
N SER A 301 -22.92 -6.65 12.68
CA SER A 301 -22.92 -6.46 14.14
C SER A 301 -21.56 -5.97 14.65
N PRO A 302 -21.48 -4.82 15.34
CA PRO A 302 -20.24 -4.30 15.92
C PRO A 302 -19.73 -5.16 17.10
N LYS A 303 -20.56 -6.06 17.65
CA LYS A 303 -20.16 -7.01 18.69
C LYS A 303 -19.19 -8.08 18.16
N HIS A 304 -19.13 -8.28 16.84
CA HIS A 304 -18.16 -9.19 16.24
C HIS A 304 -16.83 -8.43 16.06
N THR A 305 -15.91 -8.69 16.99
CA THR A 305 -14.56 -8.12 17.04
C THR A 305 -13.49 -9.17 16.73
N TYR A 306 -12.29 -8.70 16.42
CA TYR A 306 -11.12 -9.50 16.04
C TYR A 306 -9.93 -9.12 16.91
N ASP A 307 -9.12 -10.10 17.29
CA ASP A 307 -7.90 -9.86 18.07
C ASP A 307 -6.79 -9.27 17.19
N LEU A 308 -6.82 -9.58 15.88
CA LEU A 308 -5.90 -9.02 14.89
C LEU A 308 -6.67 -8.60 13.64
N VAL A 309 -6.49 -7.34 13.24
CA VAL A 309 -6.99 -6.81 11.96
C VAL A 309 -5.80 -6.46 11.07
N ILE A 310 -5.78 -7.04 9.87
CA ILE A 310 -4.72 -6.86 8.88
C ILE A 310 -5.26 -6.02 7.72
N LEU A 311 -4.48 -5.01 7.34
CA LEU A 311 -4.74 -4.14 6.20
C LEU A 311 -3.47 -4.04 5.34
N HIS A 312 -3.14 -5.12 4.64
CA HIS A 312 -1.87 -5.24 3.90
C HIS A 312 -2.01 -4.67 2.49
N ARG A 313 -1.23 -3.61 2.17
CA ARG A 313 -1.20 -2.94 0.86
C ARG A 313 -2.54 -2.38 0.36
N THR A 314 -3.62 -2.46 1.13
CA THR A 314 -4.98 -2.00 0.73
C THR A 314 -5.14 -0.47 0.70
N LEU A 315 -4.46 0.27 1.59
CA LEU A 315 -4.69 1.72 1.70
C LEU A 315 -4.36 2.49 0.41
N ILE A 316 -3.40 2.01 -0.39
CA ILE A 316 -3.02 2.64 -1.66
C ILE A 316 -4.09 2.48 -2.75
N GLU A 317 -5.03 1.55 -2.54
CA GLU A 317 -6.18 1.29 -3.41
C GLU A 317 -7.43 2.08 -3.00
N MET A 318 -7.31 2.98 -2.01
CA MET A 318 -8.41 3.86 -1.62
C MET A 318 -8.38 5.18 -2.41
N PRO A 319 -9.53 5.65 -2.92
CA PRO A 319 -9.61 6.74 -3.90
C PRO A 319 -9.28 8.12 -3.33
N SER A 320 -9.32 8.30 -2.01
CA SER A 320 -9.04 9.58 -1.36
C SER A 320 -8.49 9.39 0.05
N GLN A 321 -8.01 10.49 0.64
CA GLN A 321 -7.56 10.49 2.03
C GLN A 321 -8.71 10.26 3.00
N GLU A 322 -9.88 10.81 2.69
CA GLU A 322 -11.11 10.68 3.48
C GLU A 322 -11.55 9.22 3.51
N ALA A 323 -11.57 8.55 2.35
CA ALA A 323 -11.92 7.14 2.26
C ALA A 323 -10.93 6.24 3.02
N ARG A 324 -9.63 6.60 3.05
CA ARG A 324 -8.64 5.90 3.89
C ARG A 324 -8.93 6.05 5.38
N LYS A 325 -9.23 7.28 5.83
CA LYS A 325 -9.56 7.56 7.24
C LYS A 325 -10.82 6.79 7.67
N GLU A 326 -11.88 6.88 6.87
CA GLU A 326 -13.13 6.16 7.13
C GLU A 326 -12.91 4.65 7.23
N LEU A 327 -12.12 4.07 6.32
CA LEU A 327 -11.78 2.66 6.37
C LEU A 327 -11.01 2.28 7.64
N ILE A 328 -10.00 3.07 8.03
CA ILE A 328 -9.23 2.84 9.25
C ILE A 328 -10.13 2.92 10.48
N GLU A 329 -10.98 3.95 10.57
CA GLU A 329 -11.93 4.11 11.68
C GLU A 329 -12.93 2.96 11.75
N LYS A 330 -13.46 2.53 10.59
CA LYS A 330 -14.37 1.39 10.48
C LYS A 330 -13.73 0.10 10.98
N LEU A 331 -12.48 -0.16 10.60
CA LEU A 331 -11.74 -1.35 11.00
C LEU A 331 -11.26 -1.29 12.46
N TRP A 332 -10.87 -0.11 12.94
CA TRP A 332 -10.49 0.10 14.33
C TRP A 332 -11.64 -0.19 15.29
N LYS A 333 -12.88 0.12 14.90
CA LYS A 333 -14.08 -0.27 15.67
C LYS A 333 -14.29 -1.78 15.74
N ARG A 334 -13.54 -2.58 14.98
CA ARG A 334 -13.61 -4.05 14.96
C ARG A 334 -12.49 -4.74 15.72
N THR A 335 -11.53 -4.00 16.27
CA THR A 335 -10.49 -4.59 17.10
C THR A 335 -11.04 -4.90 18.49
N ASN A 336 -10.71 -6.07 19.02
CA ASN A 336 -10.88 -6.39 20.43
C ASN A 336 -9.93 -5.46 21.22
N LYS A 337 -10.47 -4.68 22.17
CA LYS A 337 -9.72 -3.63 22.88
C LYS A 337 -9.24 -4.11 24.24
#